data_AF-A0AAW3WP52-F1
#
_entry.id   AF-A0AAW3WP52-F1
#
_cell.length_a   1.000
_cell.length_b   1.000
_cell.length_c   1.000
_cell.angle_alpha   90.00
_cell.angle_beta   90.00
_cell.angle_gamma   90.00
#
_symmetry.space_group_name_H-M   'P 1'
#
loop_
_entity.id
_entity.type
_entity.pdbx_description
1 polymer ?
#
loop_
_entity_poly.entity_id
_entity_poly.type
_entity_poly.pdbx_seq_one_letter_code
_entity_poly.pdbx_strand_id
1 'polypeptide(L)'
;MEKVKIKLATLGYIPARFDIKKVKYWKSELFEISSIDIHNLNCESDIDYYWAYSDGLINQQVPELDSSDFLVVLTNVPLENNWYSRRLGGNKIAFTFHEIKDYLLYDNIPLENVIYRILYAYSLVYLRSGRRIPNYEETPGFTHDETKGCLFDMNGIKSDLIESCNKPIICKECEHTLASAKVPINLTENIKLELKRIKKTLYYRWLDFIKLHPIISLIISSFTVIIFGVISSLIATNIYEYFKTSI
;
A
#
# COMPACT_ATOMS: atom_id res chain seq x y z
N MET A 1 11.75 -19.50 -7.74
CA MET A 1 10.40 -19.31 -8.31
C MET A 1 10.44 -18.04 -9.14
N GLU A 2 9.83 -18.02 -10.32
CA GLU A 2 9.75 -16.78 -11.12
C GLU A 2 8.83 -15.78 -10.41
N LYS A 3 9.23 -14.51 -10.39
CA LYS A 3 8.43 -13.42 -9.82
C LYS A 3 7.21 -13.16 -10.68
N VAL A 4 6.13 -12.72 -10.05
CA VAL A 4 4.95 -12.26 -10.77
C VAL A 4 5.25 -10.93 -11.45
N LYS A 5 5.09 -10.84 -12.77
CA LYS A 5 5.34 -9.63 -13.57
C LYS A 5 4.08 -8.80 -13.63
N ILE A 6 4.12 -7.62 -13.01
CA ILE A 6 2.95 -6.75 -12.91
C ILE A 6 3.15 -5.53 -13.79
N LYS A 7 2.20 -5.32 -14.70
CA LYS A 7 2.07 -4.05 -15.42
C LYS A 7 1.23 -3.08 -14.59
N LEU A 8 1.67 -1.84 -14.49
CA LEU A 8 0.86 -0.76 -13.92
C LEU A 8 0.38 0.16 -15.05
N ALA A 9 -0.83 0.67 -14.92
CA ALA A 9 -1.30 1.77 -15.75
C ALA A 9 -1.97 2.82 -14.85
N THR A 10 -1.78 4.10 -15.13
CA THR A 10 -2.64 5.15 -14.56
C THR A 10 -3.70 5.53 -15.58
N LEU A 11 -4.93 5.73 -15.14
CA LEU A 11 -6.05 6.13 -15.97
C LEU A 11 -6.70 7.41 -15.41
N GLY A 12 -6.52 8.52 -16.12
CA GLY A 12 -6.99 9.83 -15.70
C GLY A 12 -6.12 10.46 -14.59
N TYR A 13 -6.70 11.41 -13.86
CA TYR A 13 -6.00 12.10 -12.78
C TYR A 13 -5.65 11.15 -11.62
N ILE A 14 -4.43 11.28 -11.10
CA ILE A 14 -3.95 10.58 -9.91
C ILE A 14 -3.63 11.62 -8.82
N PRO A 15 -3.91 11.35 -7.53
CA PRO A 15 -3.68 12.32 -6.47
C PRO A 15 -2.23 12.82 -6.43
N ALA A 16 -2.04 14.14 -6.33
CA ALA A 16 -0.72 14.78 -6.38
C ALA A 16 0.27 14.27 -5.29
N ARG A 17 -0.24 13.74 -4.18
CA ARG A 17 0.59 13.19 -3.08
C ARG A 17 1.03 11.74 -3.31
N PHE A 18 0.55 11.08 -4.36
CA PHE A 18 0.97 9.73 -4.72
C PHE A 18 2.20 9.79 -5.62
N ASP A 19 3.28 9.12 -5.21
CA ASP A 19 4.48 8.99 -6.01
C ASP A 19 4.63 7.58 -6.60
N ILE A 20 4.25 7.44 -7.87
CA ILE A 20 4.36 6.18 -8.60
C ILE A 20 5.80 5.68 -8.73
N LYS A 21 6.81 6.55 -8.61
CA LYS A 21 8.22 6.13 -8.68
C LYS A 21 8.60 5.26 -7.48
N LYS A 22 8.03 5.53 -6.30
CA LYS A 22 8.25 4.66 -5.12
C LYS A 22 7.70 3.26 -5.37
N VAL A 23 6.55 3.16 -6.05
CA VAL A 23 5.96 1.88 -6.45
C VAL A 23 6.87 1.15 -7.43
N LYS A 24 7.37 1.86 -8.46
CA LYS A 24 8.31 1.31 -9.45
C LYS A 24 9.55 0.68 -8.82
N TYR A 25 10.12 1.33 -7.81
CA TYR A 25 11.37 0.90 -7.18
C TYR A 25 11.17 -0.01 -5.95
N TRP A 26 9.93 -0.39 -5.64
CA TRP A 26 9.66 -1.30 -4.55
C TRP A 26 10.21 -2.71 -4.87
N LYS A 27 11.10 -3.20 -4.02
CA LYS A 27 11.73 -4.51 -4.19
C LYS A 27 10.92 -5.58 -3.47
N SER A 28 10.43 -6.58 -4.19
CA SER A 28 9.79 -7.77 -3.63
C SER A 28 10.38 -9.05 -4.20
N GLU A 29 10.39 -10.13 -3.42
CA GLU A 29 10.64 -11.50 -3.89
C GLU A 29 9.41 -12.13 -4.57
N LEU A 30 8.21 -11.60 -4.32
CA LEU A 30 6.96 -12.11 -4.89
C LEU A 30 6.72 -11.58 -6.30
N PHE A 31 6.96 -10.30 -6.53
CA PHE A 31 6.62 -9.63 -7.77
C PHE A 31 7.68 -8.63 -8.23
N GLU A 32 7.57 -8.23 -9.49
CA GLU A 32 8.29 -7.11 -10.09
C GLU A 32 7.37 -6.25 -10.96
N ILE A 33 7.67 -4.96 -11.06
CA ILE A 33 6.94 -4.05 -11.93
C ILE A 33 7.61 -4.05 -13.30
N SER A 34 6.93 -4.61 -14.31
CA SER A 34 7.45 -4.75 -15.68
C SER A 34 7.47 -3.42 -16.42
N SER A 35 6.34 -2.71 -16.41
CA SER A 35 6.16 -1.42 -17.05
C SER A 35 5.11 -0.58 -16.33
N ILE A 36 5.13 0.72 -16.61
CA ILE A 36 4.17 1.69 -16.08
C ILE A 36 3.73 2.58 -17.23
N ASP A 37 2.46 2.48 -17.60
CA ASP A 37 1.86 3.29 -18.66
C ASP A 37 0.98 4.39 -18.05
N ILE A 38 0.87 5.53 -18.74
CA ILE A 38 0.06 6.67 -18.31
C ILE A 38 -0.95 6.97 -19.41
N HIS A 39 -2.24 6.91 -19.05
CA HIS A 39 -3.35 7.11 -19.96
C HIS A 39 -4.30 8.18 -19.42
N ASN A 40 -4.88 8.96 -20.34
CA ASN A 40 -5.99 9.85 -20.03
C ASN A 40 -7.29 9.04 -19.98
N LEU A 41 -8.24 9.49 -19.15
CA LEU A 41 -9.61 8.99 -19.15
C LEU A 41 -10.44 9.91 -20.06
N ASN A 42 -10.77 9.42 -21.25
CA ASN A 42 -11.39 10.23 -22.31
C ASN A 42 -12.84 9.82 -22.57
N CYS A 43 -13.60 9.55 -21.51
CA CYS A 43 -15.01 9.20 -21.58
C CYS A 43 -15.78 9.81 -20.42
N GLU A 44 -17.11 9.88 -20.57
CA GLU A 44 -18.03 10.23 -19.48
C GLU A 44 -18.38 8.99 -18.66
N SER A 45 -18.73 9.19 -17.39
CA SER A 45 -19.23 8.12 -16.51
C SER A 45 -20.54 7.54 -17.06
N ASP A 46 -20.67 6.22 -17.06
CA ASP A 46 -21.83 5.49 -17.57
C ASP A 46 -22.78 4.98 -16.48
N ILE A 47 -22.55 5.36 -15.21
CA ILE A 47 -23.43 5.06 -14.08
C ILE A 47 -24.07 6.36 -13.57
N ASP A 48 -25.32 6.59 -13.99
CA ASP A 48 -26.05 7.85 -13.85
C ASP A 48 -26.19 8.36 -12.41
N TYR A 49 -26.39 7.46 -11.43
CA TYR A 49 -26.71 7.86 -10.06
C TYR A 49 -25.48 8.17 -9.18
N TYR A 50 -24.26 7.94 -9.68
CA TYR A 50 -23.05 8.04 -8.85
C TYR A 50 -21.83 8.64 -9.57
N TRP A 51 -21.99 9.13 -10.81
CA TRP A 51 -20.87 9.58 -11.65
C TRP A 51 -19.71 8.59 -11.66
N ALA A 52 -20.06 7.30 -11.73
CA ALA A 52 -19.13 6.20 -11.63
C ALA A 52 -18.95 5.49 -12.97
N TYR A 53 -17.85 4.74 -13.07
CA TYR A 53 -17.46 4.05 -14.29
C TYR A 53 -17.66 2.54 -14.09
N SER A 54 -18.40 1.92 -15.01
CA SER A 54 -18.59 0.47 -15.05
C SER A 54 -17.29 -0.28 -15.32
N ASP A 55 -17.24 -1.55 -14.94
CA ASP A 55 -16.10 -2.41 -15.30
C ASP A 55 -15.91 -2.47 -16.83
N GLY A 56 -17.01 -2.48 -17.58
CA GLY A 56 -16.99 -2.49 -19.05
C GLY A 56 -16.36 -1.22 -19.63
N LEU A 57 -16.75 -0.04 -19.13
CA LEU A 57 -16.22 1.23 -19.59
C LEU A 57 -14.74 1.39 -19.23
N ILE A 58 -14.35 1.06 -18.00
CA ILE A 58 -12.93 1.08 -17.60
C ILE A 58 -12.12 0.15 -18.49
N ASN A 59 -12.60 -1.08 -18.74
CA ASN A 59 -11.86 -2.06 -19.53
C ASN A 59 -11.64 -1.62 -21.00
N GLN A 60 -12.47 -0.73 -21.55
CA GLN A 60 -12.26 -0.15 -22.89
C GLN A 60 -11.18 0.93 -22.93
N GLN A 61 -10.87 1.55 -21.78
CA GLN A 61 -9.94 2.68 -21.69
C GLN A 61 -8.53 2.26 -21.25
N VAL A 62 -8.36 1.00 -20.82
CA VAL A 62 -7.09 0.48 -20.29
C VAL A 62 -6.31 -0.24 -21.38
N PRO A 63 -4.97 -0.23 -21.32
CA PRO A 63 -4.16 -0.93 -22.29
C PRO A 63 -4.40 -2.45 -22.23
N GLU A 64 -4.11 -3.12 -23.35
CA GLU A 64 -4.08 -4.58 -23.34
C GLU A 64 -2.94 -5.11 -22.46
N LEU A 65 -3.18 -6.28 -21.88
CA LEU A 65 -2.16 -7.00 -21.14
C LEU A 65 -1.11 -7.51 -22.14
N ASP A 66 0.15 -7.18 -21.88
CA ASP A 66 1.28 -7.60 -22.70
C ASP A 66 1.90 -8.91 -22.16
N SER A 67 3.22 -9.07 -22.21
CA SER A 67 3.93 -10.22 -21.64
C SER A 67 3.91 -10.28 -20.09
N SER A 68 3.22 -9.35 -19.44
CA SER A 68 3.05 -9.31 -17.98
C SER A 68 1.99 -10.32 -17.52
N ASP A 69 2.11 -10.80 -16.29
CA ASP A 69 1.19 -11.80 -15.72
C ASP A 69 -0.20 -11.21 -15.43
N PHE A 70 -0.24 -9.96 -14.96
CA PHE A 70 -1.48 -9.20 -14.76
C PHE A 70 -1.26 -7.68 -14.80
N LEU A 71 -2.36 -6.95 -15.01
CA LEU A 71 -2.42 -5.48 -15.08
C LEU A 71 -3.14 -4.93 -13.85
N VAL A 72 -2.55 -3.92 -13.21
CA VAL A 72 -3.22 -3.08 -12.21
C VAL A 72 -3.36 -1.67 -12.73
N VAL A 73 -4.60 -1.22 -12.85
CA VAL A 73 -4.98 0.11 -13.29
C VAL A 73 -5.28 0.96 -12.07
N LEU A 74 -4.60 2.10 -11.96
CA LEU A 74 -4.76 3.07 -10.90
C LEU A 74 -5.58 4.25 -11.45
N THR A 75 -6.63 4.65 -10.75
CA THR A 75 -7.42 5.83 -11.09
C THR A 75 -7.85 6.59 -9.83
N ASN A 76 -8.55 7.71 -9.99
CA ASN A 76 -9.15 8.49 -8.90
C ASN A 76 -10.64 8.75 -9.13
N VAL A 77 -11.25 8.12 -10.14
CA VAL A 77 -12.70 8.20 -10.38
C VAL A 77 -13.46 7.12 -9.61
N PRO A 78 -14.74 7.34 -9.26
CA PRO A 78 -15.55 6.29 -8.63
C PRO A 78 -15.69 5.08 -9.56
N LEU A 79 -15.55 3.88 -9.01
CA LEU A 79 -15.79 2.63 -9.72
C LEU A 79 -17.19 2.10 -9.40
N GLU A 80 -17.67 1.21 -10.25
CA GLU A 80 -18.94 0.49 -10.08
C GLU A 80 -19.11 -0.07 -8.65
N ASN A 81 -20.35 0.01 -8.14
CA ASN A 81 -20.76 -0.36 -6.78
C ASN A 81 -20.03 0.41 -5.66
N ASN A 82 -19.32 1.50 -5.99
CA ASN A 82 -18.46 2.25 -5.09
C ASN A 82 -17.32 1.41 -4.48
N TRP A 83 -16.79 0.44 -5.22
CA TRP A 83 -15.68 -0.38 -4.75
C TRP A 83 -14.35 0.35 -4.92
N TYR A 84 -13.41 0.14 -4.01
CA TYR A 84 -12.07 0.72 -4.14
C TYR A 84 -11.14 -0.11 -5.02
N SER A 85 -11.42 -1.41 -5.19
CA SER A 85 -10.67 -2.30 -6.07
C SER A 85 -11.64 -3.26 -6.76
N ARG A 86 -11.46 -3.46 -8.06
CA ARG A 86 -12.31 -4.33 -8.88
C ARG A 86 -11.50 -5.24 -9.78
N ARG A 87 -12.02 -6.45 -10.01
CA ARG A 87 -11.47 -7.42 -10.97
C ARG A 87 -12.23 -7.23 -12.28
N LEU A 88 -11.54 -6.78 -13.33
CA LEU A 88 -12.13 -6.49 -14.64
C LEU A 88 -12.20 -7.72 -15.56
N GLY A 89 -11.71 -8.87 -15.09
CA GLY A 89 -11.50 -10.07 -15.90
C GLY A 89 -10.18 -10.04 -16.68
N GLY A 90 -9.78 -11.19 -17.24
CA GLY A 90 -8.58 -11.30 -18.08
C GLY A 90 -7.27 -10.87 -17.40
N ASN A 91 -7.12 -11.16 -16.09
CA ASN A 91 -5.98 -10.70 -15.28
C ASN A 91 -5.82 -9.17 -15.24
N LYS A 92 -6.92 -8.42 -15.31
CA LYS A 92 -6.93 -6.97 -15.14
C LYS A 92 -7.65 -6.60 -13.84
N ILE A 93 -7.06 -5.66 -13.10
CA ILE A 93 -7.57 -5.14 -11.83
C ILE A 93 -7.63 -3.62 -11.94
N ALA A 94 -8.73 -3.02 -11.51
CA ALA A 94 -8.83 -1.57 -11.30
C ALA A 94 -8.76 -1.25 -9.81
N PHE A 95 -8.03 -0.21 -9.46
CA PHE A 95 -8.03 0.40 -8.13
C PHE A 95 -8.31 1.88 -8.26
N THR A 96 -9.11 2.42 -7.34
CA THR A 96 -9.38 3.86 -7.26
C THR A 96 -8.93 4.48 -5.95
N PHE A 97 -8.30 5.65 -6.06
CA PHE A 97 -8.03 6.56 -4.94
C PHE A 97 -9.28 7.34 -4.50
N HIS A 98 -10.40 7.24 -5.21
CA HIS A 98 -11.66 7.86 -4.84
C HIS A 98 -12.06 7.45 -3.41
N GLU A 99 -12.27 8.43 -2.53
CA GLU A 99 -12.47 8.31 -1.07
C GLU A 99 -11.28 7.72 -0.30
N ILE A 100 -10.58 6.71 -0.84
CA ILE A 100 -9.45 6.04 -0.18
C ILE A 100 -8.33 7.02 0.17
N LYS A 101 -8.01 7.96 -0.72
CA LYS A 101 -6.97 8.96 -0.44
C LYS A 101 -7.31 9.79 0.80
N ASP A 102 -8.59 10.08 1.06
CA ASP A 102 -8.99 10.96 2.14
C ASP A 102 -8.82 10.24 3.48
N TYR A 103 -9.21 8.96 3.57
CA TYR A 103 -8.96 8.13 4.75
C TYR A 103 -7.47 7.97 5.07
N LEU A 104 -6.67 7.66 4.05
CA LEU A 104 -5.22 7.45 4.24
C LEU A 104 -4.52 8.75 4.63
N LEU A 105 -4.86 9.87 3.98
CA LEU A 105 -4.26 11.17 4.30
C LEU A 105 -4.69 11.68 5.68
N TYR A 106 -5.94 11.43 6.08
CA TYR A 106 -6.42 11.74 7.42
C TYR A 106 -5.58 11.04 8.51
N ASP A 107 -5.28 9.75 8.30
CA ASP A 107 -4.45 8.98 9.23
C ASP A 107 -2.94 9.14 8.99
N ASN A 108 -2.52 10.04 8.09
CA ASN A 108 -1.13 10.27 7.71
C ASN A 108 -0.40 9.02 7.17
N ILE A 109 -1.15 8.16 6.48
CA ILE A 109 -0.64 6.99 5.76
C ILE A 109 -0.26 7.40 4.33
N PRO A 110 0.97 7.10 3.85
CA PRO A 110 1.35 7.34 2.46
C PRO A 110 0.44 6.60 1.48
N LEU A 111 0.02 7.26 0.40
CA LEU A 111 -0.87 6.66 -0.60
C LEU A 111 -0.25 5.46 -1.31
N GLU A 112 1.08 5.33 -1.31
CA GLU A 112 1.75 4.17 -1.89
C GLU A 112 1.48 2.89 -1.09
N ASN A 113 1.15 3.00 0.20
CA ASN A 113 0.93 1.82 1.05
C ASN A 113 -0.25 0.97 0.59
N VAL A 114 -1.35 1.59 0.13
CA VAL A 114 -2.49 0.82 -0.41
C VAL A 114 -2.12 0.13 -1.72
N ILE A 115 -1.29 0.75 -2.54
CA ILE A 115 -0.80 0.12 -3.77
C ILE A 115 0.08 -1.08 -3.43
N TYR A 116 1.03 -0.96 -2.49
CA TYR A 116 1.81 -2.10 -2.05
C TYR A 116 0.92 -3.25 -1.55
N ARG A 117 -0.05 -2.94 -0.69
CA ARG A 117 -1.02 -3.91 -0.17
C ARG A 117 -1.73 -4.65 -1.31
N ILE A 118 -2.23 -3.92 -2.31
CA ILE A 118 -2.92 -4.46 -3.48
C ILE A 118 -2.00 -5.36 -4.31
N LEU A 119 -0.77 -4.93 -4.57
CA LEU A 119 0.20 -5.72 -5.33
C LEU A 119 0.51 -7.05 -4.63
N TYR A 120 0.72 -7.06 -3.31
CA TYR A 120 0.90 -8.30 -2.56
C TYR A 120 -0.35 -9.17 -2.58
N ALA A 121 -1.52 -8.61 -2.29
CA ALA A 121 -2.79 -9.33 -2.23
C ALA A 121 -3.08 -10.03 -3.58
N TYR A 122 -3.06 -9.28 -4.68
CA TYR A 122 -3.36 -9.83 -6.00
C TYR A 122 -2.26 -10.74 -6.54
N SER A 123 -0.99 -10.55 -6.17
CA SER A 123 0.07 -11.50 -6.55
C SER A 123 -0.09 -12.85 -5.86
N LEU A 124 -0.38 -12.86 -4.55
CA LEU A 124 -0.68 -14.10 -3.83
C LEU A 124 -1.90 -14.81 -4.39
N VAL A 125 -2.86 -14.03 -4.86
CA VAL A 125 -4.09 -14.52 -5.46
C VAL A 125 -3.85 -15.13 -6.83
N TYR A 126 -3.09 -14.42 -7.65
CA TYR A 126 -2.64 -14.94 -8.93
C TYR A 126 -1.96 -16.31 -8.76
N LEU A 127 -1.05 -16.44 -7.77
CA LEU A 127 -0.38 -17.71 -7.50
C LEU A 127 -1.34 -18.80 -6.99
N ARG A 128 -2.17 -18.49 -5.99
CA ARG A 128 -3.09 -19.48 -5.38
C ARG A 128 -4.19 -19.93 -6.34
N SER A 129 -4.51 -19.12 -7.33
CA SER A 129 -5.56 -19.38 -8.33
C SER A 129 -4.99 -19.90 -9.66
N GLY A 130 -3.80 -20.53 -9.63
CA GLY A 130 -3.25 -21.20 -10.80
C GLY A 130 -2.81 -20.23 -11.90
N ARG A 131 -2.21 -19.10 -11.52
CA ARG A 131 -1.71 -18.04 -12.42
C ARG A 131 -2.81 -17.31 -13.16
N ARG A 132 -3.91 -17.02 -12.44
CA ARG A 132 -5.04 -16.25 -12.95
C ARG A 132 -5.67 -15.43 -11.83
N ILE A 133 -6.16 -14.24 -12.17
CA ILE A 133 -7.06 -13.48 -11.29
C ILE A 133 -8.48 -13.99 -11.54
N PRO A 134 -9.11 -14.66 -10.57
CA PRO A 134 -10.43 -15.23 -10.75
C PRO A 134 -11.50 -14.15 -10.85
N ASN A 135 -12.62 -14.42 -11.52
CA ASN A 135 -13.78 -13.54 -11.54
C ASN A 135 -14.53 -13.57 -10.19
N TYR A 136 -15.47 -12.66 -10.00
CA TYR A 136 -16.23 -12.57 -8.74
C TYR A 136 -16.97 -13.85 -8.37
N GLU A 137 -17.57 -14.52 -9.36
CA GLU A 137 -18.40 -15.71 -9.16
C GLU A 137 -17.58 -16.97 -8.83
N GLU A 138 -16.28 -16.97 -9.13
CA GLU A 138 -15.45 -18.18 -9.07
C GLU A 138 -14.76 -18.42 -7.72
N THR A 139 -14.76 -17.42 -6.83
CA THR A 139 -14.06 -17.50 -5.54
C THR A 139 -14.83 -16.80 -4.42
N PRO A 140 -15.95 -17.37 -3.96
CA PRO A 140 -16.51 -17.01 -2.66
C PRO A 140 -15.47 -17.35 -1.56
N GLY A 141 -15.28 -16.46 -0.58
CA GLY A 141 -14.28 -16.64 0.50
C GLY A 141 -12.86 -16.17 0.13
N PHE A 142 -12.76 -15.26 -0.84
CA PHE A 142 -11.49 -14.70 -1.25
C PHE A 142 -10.82 -13.84 -0.18
N THR A 143 -11.66 -13.03 0.44
CA THR A 143 -11.45 -12.12 1.55
C THR A 143 -12.22 -12.64 2.76
N HIS A 144 -11.86 -12.17 3.95
CA HIS A 144 -12.67 -12.36 5.15
C HIS A 144 -13.41 -11.08 5.51
N ASP A 145 -14.61 -11.23 6.04
CA ASP A 145 -15.52 -10.11 6.31
C ASP A 145 -15.04 -9.21 7.45
N GLU A 146 -14.32 -9.77 8.41
CA GLU A 146 -13.77 -9.04 9.56
C GLU A 146 -12.49 -8.28 9.21
N THR A 147 -12.32 -7.05 9.73
CA THR A 147 -11.10 -6.27 9.61
C THR A 147 -10.05 -6.76 10.62
N LYS A 148 -8.94 -7.34 10.13
CA LYS A 148 -7.84 -7.86 10.96
C LYS A 148 -6.50 -7.16 10.70
N GLY A 149 -6.46 -6.20 9.78
CA GLY A 149 -5.23 -5.65 9.21
C GLY A 149 -4.57 -6.60 8.19
N CYS A 150 -5.30 -7.60 7.70
CA CYS A 150 -4.80 -8.58 6.75
C CYS A 150 -4.82 -8.01 5.32
N LEU A 151 -3.94 -8.54 4.46
CA LEU A 151 -4.02 -8.30 3.01
C LEU A 151 -5.37 -8.69 2.40
N PHE A 152 -6.09 -9.61 3.03
CA PHE A 152 -7.34 -10.19 2.56
C PHE A 152 -8.56 -9.74 3.38
N ASP A 153 -8.46 -8.62 4.11
CA ASP A 153 -9.64 -7.96 4.69
C ASP A 153 -10.58 -7.49 3.55
N MET A 154 -11.87 -7.80 3.66
CA MET A 154 -12.87 -7.33 2.68
C MET A 154 -13.04 -5.81 2.72
N ASN A 155 -12.89 -5.21 3.91
CA ASN A 155 -13.11 -3.77 4.16
C ASN A 155 -14.44 -3.27 3.56
N GLY A 156 -15.55 -3.92 3.94
CA GLY A 156 -16.89 -3.47 3.55
C GLY A 156 -17.18 -2.02 3.97
N ILE A 157 -16.52 -1.55 5.03
CA ILE A 157 -16.40 -0.15 5.39
C ILE A 157 -15.01 0.35 4.94
N LYS A 158 -14.96 1.34 4.05
CA LYS A 158 -13.70 1.80 3.45
C LYS A 158 -12.69 2.36 4.44
N SER A 159 -13.15 2.96 5.55
CA SER A 159 -12.26 3.48 6.60
C SER A 159 -11.40 2.39 7.23
N ASP A 160 -11.88 1.14 7.27
CA ASP A 160 -11.16 0.01 7.87
C ASP A 160 -9.91 -0.38 7.08
N LEU A 161 -9.80 0.09 5.84
CA LEU A 161 -8.62 -0.13 5.00
C LEU A 161 -7.33 0.40 5.66
N ILE A 162 -7.43 1.41 6.54
CA ILE A 162 -6.28 1.96 7.28
C ILE A 162 -5.51 0.88 8.05
N GLU A 163 -6.23 -0.12 8.60
CA GLU A 163 -5.67 -1.19 9.43
C GLU A 163 -4.69 -2.07 8.64
N SER A 164 -4.91 -2.22 7.34
CA SER A 164 -4.06 -3.00 6.45
C SER A 164 -3.15 -2.14 5.56
N CYS A 165 -3.14 -0.81 5.75
CA CYS A 165 -2.23 0.12 5.07
C CYS A 165 -1.09 0.63 5.98
N ASN A 166 -1.03 0.18 7.24
CA ASN A 166 0.08 0.47 8.15
C ASN A 166 0.49 -0.77 8.95
N LYS A 167 1.51 -1.48 8.46
CA LYS A 167 1.95 -2.81 8.92
C LYS A 167 0.94 -3.94 8.60
N PRO A 168 0.56 -4.11 7.32
CA PRO A 168 -0.28 -5.24 6.91
C PRO A 168 0.30 -6.59 7.34
N ILE A 169 -0.59 -7.55 7.55
CA ILE A 169 -0.23 -8.93 7.88
C ILE A 169 -0.86 -9.93 6.90
N ILE A 170 -0.41 -11.18 6.99
CA ILE A 170 -1.14 -12.34 6.51
C ILE A 170 -1.58 -13.09 7.77
N CYS A 171 -2.89 -13.14 8.04
CA CYS A 171 -3.42 -13.81 9.22
C CYS A 171 -3.28 -15.33 9.08
N LYS A 172 -3.35 -16.06 10.20
CA LYS A 172 -3.17 -17.54 10.23
C LYS A 172 -4.14 -18.28 9.31
N GLU A 173 -5.36 -17.78 9.21
CA GLU A 173 -6.39 -18.34 8.33
C GLU A 173 -5.98 -18.20 6.86
N CYS A 174 -5.59 -16.99 6.43
CA CYS A 174 -5.11 -16.76 5.07
C CYS A 174 -3.82 -17.52 4.77
N GLU A 175 -2.92 -17.65 5.74
CA GLU A 175 -1.71 -18.47 5.61
C GLU A 175 -2.05 -19.94 5.36
N HIS A 176 -2.99 -20.50 6.13
CA HIS A 176 -3.47 -21.86 5.92
C HIS A 176 -4.09 -22.01 4.53
N THR A 177 -4.94 -21.07 4.11
CA THR A 177 -5.54 -21.07 2.77
C THR A 177 -4.50 -21.01 1.65
N LEU A 178 -3.45 -20.19 1.78
CA LEU A 178 -2.36 -20.12 0.82
C LEU A 178 -1.57 -21.44 0.76
N ALA A 179 -1.28 -22.04 1.92
CA ALA A 179 -0.59 -23.32 2.00
C ALA A 179 -1.41 -24.45 1.37
N SER A 180 -2.72 -24.51 1.65
CA SER A 180 -3.65 -25.47 1.01
C SER A 180 -3.71 -25.30 -0.50
N ALA A 181 -3.56 -24.07 -1.00
CA ALA A 181 -3.48 -23.74 -2.42
C ALA A 181 -2.07 -23.96 -3.02
N LYS A 182 -1.17 -24.64 -2.31
CA LYS A 182 0.20 -24.97 -2.74
C LYS A 182 1.10 -23.75 -3.00
N VAL A 183 0.78 -22.59 -2.39
CA VAL A 183 1.74 -21.47 -2.36
C VAL A 183 2.88 -21.84 -1.40
N PRO A 184 4.16 -21.72 -1.82
CA PRO A 184 5.28 -22.14 -0.98
C PRO A 184 5.32 -21.41 0.38
N ILE A 185 5.50 -22.16 1.47
CA ILE A 185 5.52 -21.60 2.83
C ILE A 185 6.67 -20.61 3.00
N ASN A 186 7.86 -20.93 2.47
CA ASN A 186 9.03 -20.05 2.53
C ASN A 186 8.78 -18.71 1.82
N LEU A 187 8.02 -18.70 0.73
CA LEU A 187 7.61 -17.48 0.05
C LEU A 187 6.69 -16.64 0.94
N THR A 188 5.67 -17.27 1.56
CA THR A 188 4.74 -16.58 2.46
C THR A 188 5.46 -15.97 3.66
N GLU A 189 6.44 -16.67 4.24
CA GLU A 189 7.28 -16.13 5.32
C GLU A 189 8.12 -14.93 4.87
N ASN A 190 8.73 -14.99 3.70
CA ASN A 190 9.48 -13.86 3.15
C ASN A 190 8.56 -12.66 2.91
N ILE A 191 7.35 -12.87 2.38
CA ILE A 191 6.36 -11.81 2.19
C ILE A 191 5.99 -11.17 3.53
N LYS A 192 5.75 -11.94 4.60
CA LYS A 192 5.47 -11.38 5.93
C LYS A 192 6.60 -10.46 6.42
N LEU A 193 7.87 -10.77 6.11
CA LEU A 193 8.99 -9.87 6.40
C LEU A 193 8.95 -8.61 5.54
N GLU A 194 8.62 -8.73 4.26
CA GLU A 194 8.51 -7.59 3.36
C GLU A 194 7.37 -6.64 3.74
N LEU A 195 6.23 -7.16 4.20
CA LEU A 195 5.06 -6.38 4.64
C LEU A 195 5.37 -5.45 5.83
N LYS A 196 6.32 -5.82 6.70
CA LYS A 196 6.79 -4.95 7.81
C LYS A 196 7.43 -3.64 7.33
N ARG A 197 7.81 -3.56 6.04
CA ARG A 197 8.32 -2.32 5.43
C ARG A 197 7.21 -1.36 5.01
N ILE A 198 5.96 -1.84 4.85
CA ILE A 198 4.79 -1.01 4.55
C ILE A 198 4.33 -0.37 5.86
N LYS A 199 4.66 0.89 6.07
CA LYS A 199 4.35 1.62 7.31
C LYS A 199 4.31 3.12 7.06
N LYS A 200 3.75 3.88 7.99
CA LYS A 200 3.83 5.35 8.00
C LYS A 200 5.30 5.82 7.98
N THR A 201 5.52 7.04 7.50
CA THR A 201 6.85 7.67 7.55
C THR A 201 7.31 7.81 9.01
N LEU A 202 8.63 7.90 9.22
CA LEU A 202 9.19 7.94 10.58
C LEU A 202 8.61 9.10 11.41
N TYR A 203 8.44 10.27 10.80
CA TYR A 203 7.84 11.45 11.44
C TYR A 203 6.45 11.14 12.01
N TYR A 204 5.53 10.61 11.20
CA TYR A 204 4.18 10.32 11.67
C TYR A 204 4.13 9.19 12.70
N ARG A 205 5.05 8.22 12.62
CA ARG A 205 5.17 7.19 13.66
C ARG A 205 5.59 7.77 15.01
N TRP A 206 6.48 8.75 15.02
CA TRP A 206 6.82 9.49 16.24
C TRP A 206 5.66 10.34 16.74
N LEU A 207 4.95 11.02 15.84
CA LEU A 207 3.76 11.78 16.20
C LEU A 207 2.69 10.91 16.86
N ASP A 208 2.41 9.74 16.27
CA ASP A 208 1.48 8.76 16.82
C ASP A 208 1.95 8.25 18.18
N PHE A 209 3.24 7.94 18.34
CA PHE A 209 3.81 7.55 19.63
C PHE A 209 3.62 8.64 20.70
N ILE A 210 3.84 9.91 20.35
CA ILE A 210 3.66 11.05 21.27
C ILE A 210 2.20 11.17 21.70
N LYS A 211 1.27 11.06 20.76
CA LYS A 211 -0.18 11.12 21.02
C LYS A 211 -0.65 9.96 21.90
N LEU A 212 -0.16 8.75 21.66
CA LEU A 212 -0.55 7.55 22.41
C LEU A 212 0.11 7.48 23.80
N HIS A 213 1.32 8.03 23.94
CA HIS A 213 2.12 7.96 25.17
C HIS A 213 2.70 9.32 25.58
N PRO A 214 1.85 10.29 25.96
CA PRO A 214 2.28 11.66 26.25
C PRO A 214 3.23 11.74 27.45
N ILE A 215 2.97 10.99 28.53
CA ILE A 215 3.82 10.98 29.74
C ILE A 215 5.22 10.45 29.43
N ILE A 216 5.32 9.32 28.71
CA ILE A 216 6.60 8.74 28.30
C ILE A 216 7.37 9.73 27.41
N SER A 217 6.66 10.40 26.50
CA SER A 217 7.24 11.39 25.61
C SER A 217 7.79 12.62 26.36
N LEU A 218 7.09 13.08 27.41
CA LEU A 218 7.59 14.15 28.29
C LEU A 218 8.86 13.72 29.01
N ILE A 219 8.92 12.49 29.54
CA ILE A 219 10.11 11.95 30.21
C ILE A 219 11.29 11.90 29.24
N ILE A 220 11.10 11.32 28.03
CA ILE A 220 12.14 11.25 27.00
C ILE A 220 12.62 12.65 26.60
N SER A 221 11.70 13.59 26.41
CA SER A 221 12.02 14.98 26.07
C SER A 221 12.89 15.64 27.14
N SER A 222 12.50 15.52 28.42
CA SER A 222 13.27 16.06 29.54
C SER A 222 14.68 15.47 29.62
N PHE A 223 14.83 14.15 29.49
CA PHE A 223 16.15 13.52 29.44
C PHE A 223 16.99 13.99 28.25
N THR A 224 16.36 14.16 27.08
CA THR A 224 17.03 14.63 25.86
C THR A 224 17.59 16.04 26.04
N VAL A 225 16.84 16.95 26.69
CA VAL A 225 17.30 18.31 27.01
C VAL A 225 18.52 18.29 27.93
N ILE A 226 18.52 17.44 28.97
CA ILE A 226 19.67 17.33 29.88
C ILE A 226 20.92 16.85 29.13
N ILE A 227 20.77 15.82 28.29
CA ILE A 227 21.87 15.28 27.48
C ILE A 227 22.42 16.35 26.53
N PHE A 228 21.55 17.06 25.80
CA PHE A 228 21.99 18.15 24.92
C PHE A 228 22.64 19.30 25.67
N GLY A 229 22.19 19.61 26.89
CA GLY A 229 22.84 20.58 27.76
C GLY A 229 24.28 20.19 28.09
N VAL A 230 24.51 18.93 28.49
CA VAL A 230 25.86 18.40 28.78
C VAL A 230 26.75 18.44 27.53
N ILE A 231 26.24 17.95 26.39
CA ILE A 231 26.99 17.97 25.13
C ILE A 231 27.36 19.40 24.72
N SER A 232 26.41 20.33 24.80
CA SER A 232 26.63 21.73 24.43
C SER A 232 27.70 22.38 25.31
N SER A 233 27.67 22.09 26.62
CA SER A 233 28.68 22.57 27.57
C SER A 233 30.07 22.05 27.20
N LEU A 234 30.21 20.74 26.95
CA LEU A 234 31.49 20.12 26.56
C LEU A 234 32.04 20.71 25.25
N ILE A 235 31.17 20.91 24.25
CA ILE A 235 31.55 21.55 22.98
C ILE A 235 32.04 22.98 23.23
N ALA A 236 31.30 23.77 24.01
CA ALA A 236 31.67 25.15 24.33
C ALA A 236 33.02 25.24 25.05
N THR A 237 33.29 24.35 26.02
CA THR A 237 34.58 24.28 26.71
C THR A 237 35.71 23.96 25.75
N ASN A 238 35.55 22.97 24.87
CA ASN A 238 36.58 22.61 23.88
C ASN A 238 36.87 23.76 22.90
N ILE A 239 35.82 24.45 22.43
CA ILE A 239 35.96 25.63 21.56
C ILE A 239 36.75 26.74 22.29
N TYR A 240 36.39 27.01 23.55
CA TYR A 240 37.07 28.03 24.35
C TYR A 240 38.56 27.73 24.56
N GLU A 241 38.90 26.50 24.95
CA GLU A 241 40.30 26.08 25.16
C GLU A 241 41.11 26.13 23.85
N TYR A 242 40.51 25.78 22.71
CA TYR A 242 41.16 25.90 21.40
C TYR A 242 41.52 27.36 21.06
N PHE A 243 40.60 28.30 21.28
CA PHE A 243 40.89 29.72 21.03
C PHE A 243 41.89 30.30 22.03
N LYS A 244 41.85 29.85 23.29
CA LYS A 244 42.80 30.28 24.33
C LYS A 244 44.23 29.82 24.05
N THR A 245 44.41 28.65 23.42
CA THR A 245 45.74 28.11 23.05
C THR A 245 46.24 28.62 21.70
N SER A 246 45.39 29.28 20.90
CA SER A 246 45.73 29.85 19.59
C SER A 246 46.09 31.35 19.63
N ILE A 247 46.09 31.96 20.82
CA ILE A 247 46.54 33.33 21.13
C ILE A 247 47.83 33.23 21.95
#